data_AF-A0A9P9JIB7-F1
#
_entry.id   AF-A0A9P9JIB7-F1
#
_cell.length_a   1.000
_cell.length_b   1.000
_cell.length_c   1.000
_cell.angle_alpha   90.00
_cell.angle_beta   90.00
_cell.angle_gamma   90.00
#
_symmetry.space_group_name_H-M   'P 1'
#
loop_
_entity.id
_entity.type
_entity.pdbx_description
1 polymer ?
#
loop_
_entity_poly.entity_id
_entity_poly.type
_entity_poly.pdbx_seq_one_letter_code
_entity_poly.pdbx_strand_id
1 'polypeptide(L)'
;MELGIAFRIAQDLGFQKDPKNWISYDASLTTNEDVEIRRRIYWGCYISDKLISLILGRPVILYYDDAEVEPIQQQPDIPELRPWRSVGFSGTDDELDRIGSMVPYYREQIHLARAIERMLSTLFSPRSNLNGMSRRACLDSLNIELSRWKSGIPGRAEWSKWEPIDTPLIPSVAMIHLLFHSARIALNFDQAVSVLSNTSDQGARQCCLLSAEDIASITRRYRHQYGLRHAPLILVYGIVQAIRAFDTLGVPEESHPLVQALAECTVTWGLAEQARGLILQRIPVADSK
;
A
#
# COMPACT_ATOMS: atom_id res chain seq x y z
N MET A 1 8.11 10.90 13.58
CA MET A 1 7.72 12.24 14.07
C MET A 1 7.72 13.25 12.93
N GLU A 2 8.68 13.14 12.02
CA GLU A 2 8.92 14.08 10.91
C GLU A 2 7.80 14.17 9.86
N LEU A 3 7.22 13.05 9.42
CA LEU A 3 6.15 13.06 8.40
C LEU A 3 4.89 13.84 8.83
N GLY A 4 4.47 13.69 10.10
CA GLY A 4 3.31 14.43 10.60
C GLY A 4 3.57 15.94 10.74
N ILE A 5 4.83 16.35 10.92
CA ILE A 5 5.21 17.77 10.89
C ILE A 5 5.17 18.28 9.46
N ALA A 6 5.71 17.52 8.51
CA ALA A 6 5.71 17.89 7.09
C ALA A 6 4.28 18.09 6.55
N PHE A 7 3.33 17.20 6.88
CA PHE A 7 1.94 17.36 6.43
C PHE A 7 1.24 18.57 7.05
N ARG A 8 1.52 18.90 8.31
CA ARG A 8 1.00 20.15 8.93
C ARG A 8 1.58 21.38 8.26
N ILE A 9 2.89 21.41 7.99
CA ILE A 9 3.51 22.51 7.24
C ILE A 9 2.86 22.62 5.86
N ALA A 10 2.60 21.51 5.17
CA ALA A 10 1.92 21.55 3.88
C ALA A 10 0.50 22.16 3.98
N GLN A 11 -0.25 21.83 5.04
CA GLN A 11 -1.56 22.43 5.32
C GLN A 11 -1.48 23.92 5.63
N ASP A 12 -0.50 24.34 6.43
CA ASP A 12 -0.25 25.74 6.79
C ASP A 12 0.15 26.56 5.56
N LEU A 13 0.88 25.95 4.62
CA LEU A 13 1.19 26.53 3.31
C LEU A 13 0.02 26.47 2.32
N GLY A 14 -1.11 25.89 2.71
CA GLY A 14 -2.32 25.83 1.89
C GLY A 14 -2.28 24.81 0.76
N PHE A 15 -1.40 23.81 0.78
CA PHE A 15 -1.19 22.87 -0.34
C PHE A 15 -2.45 22.07 -0.73
N GLN A 16 -3.48 22.06 0.12
CA GLN A 16 -4.82 21.55 -0.17
C GLN A 16 -5.61 22.38 -1.20
N LYS A 17 -5.16 23.59 -1.53
CA LYS A 17 -5.74 24.44 -2.57
C LYS A 17 -5.14 24.10 -3.93
N ASP A 18 -5.95 24.12 -4.98
CA ASP A 18 -5.42 23.86 -6.32
C ASP A 18 -4.38 24.91 -6.74
N PRO A 19 -3.17 24.51 -7.17
CA PRO A 19 -2.13 25.44 -7.58
C PRO A 19 -2.54 26.38 -8.72
N LYS A 20 -3.53 26.03 -9.56
CA LYS A 20 -4.04 26.94 -10.61
C LYS A 20 -4.57 28.24 -10.05
N ASN A 21 -5.07 28.24 -8.81
CA ASN A 21 -5.59 29.43 -8.15
C ASN A 21 -4.48 30.33 -7.60
N TRP A 22 -3.23 29.90 -7.65
CA TRP A 22 -2.06 30.61 -7.12
C TRP A 22 -1.22 31.27 -8.19
N ILE A 23 -1.50 31.03 -9.48
CA ILE A 23 -0.71 31.54 -10.61
C ILE A 23 -0.53 33.06 -10.54
N SER A 24 -1.52 33.80 -10.03
CA SER A 24 -1.42 35.26 -9.87
C SER A 24 -0.54 35.74 -8.72
N TYR A 25 -0.19 34.86 -7.78
CA TYR A 25 0.54 35.21 -6.54
C TYR A 25 1.87 34.46 -6.37
N ASP A 26 2.07 33.36 -7.10
CA ASP A 26 3.30 32.56 -7.08
C ASP A 26 4.02 32.67 -8.42
N ALA A 27 5.07 33.49 -8.47
CA ALA A 27 5.88 33.70 -9.66
C ALA A 27 6.64 32.44 -10.14
N SER A 28 6.68 31.37 -9.34
CA SER A 28 7.26 30.09 -9.75
C SER A 28 6.27 29.16 -10.46
N LEU A 29 4.97 29.50 -10.49
CA LEU A 29 3.94 28.80 -11.26
C LEU A 29 3.82 29.39 -12.66
N THR A 30 4.85 29.20 -13.47
CA THR A 30 4.97 29.83 -14.79
C THR A 30 4.30 29.04 -15.90
N THR A 31 4.11 27.73 -15.69
CA THR A 31 3.62 26.80 -16.71
C THR A 31 2.52 25.87 -16.16
N ASN A 32 1.77 25.25 -17.08
CA ASN A 32 0.85 24.16 -16.73
C ASN A 32 1.59 22.95 -16.13
N GLU A 33 2.86 22.79 -16.46
CA GLU A 33 3.71 21.73 -15.92
C GLU A 33 3.99 21.96 -14.43
N ASP A 34 4.33 23.19 -14.04
CA ASP A 34 4.57 23.56 -12.63
C ASP A 34 3.34 23.25 -11.76
N VAL A 35 2.14 23.52 -12.31
CA VAL A 35 0.85 23.19 -11.67
C VAL A 35 0.69 21.68 -11.49
N GLU A 36 0.94 20.88 -12.53
CA GLU A 36 0.79 19.42 -12.46
C GLU A 36 1.82 18.76 -11.55
N ILE A 37 3.06 19.28 -11.50
CA ILE A 37 4.08 18.86 -10.54
C ILE A 37 3.57 19.07 -9.11
N ARG A 38 3.00 20.23 -8.80
CA ARG A 38 2.48 20.51 -7.44
C ARG A 38 1.26 19.66 -7.09
N ARG A 39 0.35 19.42 -8.04
CA ARG A 39 -0.76 18.48 -7.86
C ARG A 39 -0.25 17.08 -7.55
N ARG A 40 0.78 16.60 -8.27
CA ARG A 40 1.44 15.31 -8.00
C ARG A 40 2.08 15.26 -6.61
N ILE A 41 2.72 16.34 -6.18
CA ILE A 41 3.30 16.45 -4.82
C ILE A 41 2.20 16.31 -3.77
N TYR A 42 1.10 17.07 -3.88
CA TYR A 42 -0.01 16.99 -2.94
C TYR A 42 -0.61 15.58 -2.88
N TRP A 43 -0.96 15.01 -4.03
CA TRP A 43 -1.54 13.67 -4.08
C TRP A 43 -0.56 12.58 -3.62
N GLY A 44 0.75 12.76 -3.85
CA GLY A 44 1.80 11.90 -3.31
C GLY A 44 1.86 11.95 -1.77
N CYS A 45 1.74 13.14 -1.18
CA CYS A 45 1.61 13.31 0.28
C CYS A 45 0.32 12.65 0.79
N TYR A 46 -0.81 12.85 0.10
CA TYR A 46 -2.09 12.23 0.43
C TYR A 46 -2.00 10.70 0.43
N ILE A 47 -1.38 10.07 -0.58
CA ILE A 47 -1.19 8.60 -0.63
C ILE A 47 -0.26 8.14 0.50
N SER A 48 0.85 8.85 0.72
CA SER A 48 1.84 8.51 1.74
C SER A 48 1.26 8.58 3.15
N ASP A 49 0.41 9.57 3.43
CA ASP A 49 -0.33 9.69 4.70
C ASP A 49 -1.14 8.41 5.00
N LYS A 50 -1.85 7.85 4.01
CA LYS A 50 -2.70 6.65 4.17
C LYS A 50 -1.87 5.40 4.31
N LEU A 51 -0.82 5.26 3.50
CA LEU A 51 0.13 4.17 3.61
C LEU A 51 0.75 4.10 5.01
N ILE A 52 1.28 5.22 5.49
CA ILE A 52 1.96 5.28 6.80
C ILE A 52 0.96 5.15 7.95
N SER A 53 -0.23 5.73 7.82
CA SER A 53 -1.30 5.59 8.82
C SER A 53 -1.77 4.14 8.94
N LEU A 54 -1.91 3.43 7.81
CA LEU A 54 -2.25 2.01 7.78
C LEU A 54 -1.14 1.14 8.43
N ILE A 55 0.12 1.41 8.12
CA ILE A 55 1.27 0.66 8.66
C ILE A 55 1.40 0.86 10.18
N LEU A 56 1.26 2.10 10.65
CA LEU A 56 1.55 2.48 12.04
C LEU A 56 0.32 2.54 12.94
N GLY A 57 -0.88 2.31 12.40
CA GLY A 57 -2.15 2.43 13.13
C GLY A 57 -2.43 3.85 13.63
N ARG A 58 -2.00 4.87 12.88
CA ARG A 58 -2.20 6.29 13.26
C ARG A 58 -3.42 6.88 12.58
N PRO A 59 -4.02 7.95 13.15
CA PRO A 59 -5.03 8.73 12.44
C PRO A 59 -4.46 9.36 11.17
N VAL A 60 -5.27 9.42 10.12
CA VAL A 60 -4.97 10.15 8.88
C VAL A 60 -4.94 11.66 9.13
N ILE A 61 -4.14 12.39 8.35
CA ILE A 61 -3.96 13.85 8.50
C ILE A 61 -4.62 14.62 7.36
N LEU A 62 -4.48 14.15 6.13
CA LEU A 62 -5.05 14.79 4.95
C LEU A 62 -6.36 14.09 4.62
N TYR A 63 -7.49 14.78 4.46
CA TYR A 63 -8.74 14.14 4.04
C TYR A 63 -8.99 14.40 2.56
N TYR A 64 -9.60 13.44 1.86
CA TYR A 64 -9.91 13.59 0.45
C TYR A 64 -10.86 14.77 0.22
N ASP A 65 -11.90 14.87 1.04
CA ASP A 65 -12.96 15.88 0.88
C ASP A 65 -12.52 17.29 1.35
N ASP A 66 -11.37 17.41 2.02
CA ASP A 66 -10.74 18.69 2.37
C ASP A 66 -9.82 19.24 1.25
N ALA A 67 -9.58 18.43 0.21
CA ALA A 67 -8.73 18.79 -0.92
C ALA A 67 -9.52 19.53 -2.00
N GLU A 68 -9.08 20.73 -2.36
CA GLU A 68 -9.54 21.43 -3.57
C GLU A 68 -8.63 21.15 -4.78
N VAL A 69 -7.54 20.41 -4.57
CA VAL A 69 -6.61 20.00 -5.63
C VAL A 69 -7.34 19.07 -6.60
N GLU A 70 -7.38 19.45 -7.87
CA GLU A 70 -8.02 18.64 -8.90
C GLU A 70 -7.31 17.29 -9.09
N PRO A 71 -8.03 16.25 -9.56
CA PRO A 71 -7.41 15.00 -9.97
C PRO A 71 -6.32 15.23 -11.02
N ILE A 72 -5.21 14.49 -10.89
CA ILE A 72 -4.08 14.57 -11.82
C ILE A 72 -4.57 14.21 -13.22
N GLN A 73 -4.30 15.09 -14.19
CA GLN A 73 -4.61 14.80 -15.59
C GLN A 73 -3.59 13.79 -16.12
N GLN A 74 -4.03 12.83 -16.93
CA GLN A 74 -3.11 11.93 -17.63
C GLN A 74 -2.35 12.71 -18.70
N GLN A 75 -1.24 13.32 -18.29
CA GLN A 75 -0.25 13.86 -19.20
C GLN A 75 0.82 12.81 -19.46
N PRO A 76 1.41 12.77 -20.67
CA PRO A 76 2.59 11.96 -20.93
C PRO A 76 3.69 12.29 -19.91
N ASP A 77 4.54 11.31 -19.64
CA ASP A 77 5.68 11.53 -18.76
C ASP A 77 6.55 12.67 -19.29
N ILE A 78 6.96 13.52 -18.37
CA ILE A 78 7.85 14.64 -18.67
C ILE A 78 9.17 14.01 -19.15
N PRO A 79 9.68 14.33 -20.36
CA PRO A 79 10.89 13.74 -20.91
C PRO A 79 12.10 13.85 -19.98
N GLU A 80 12.15 14.90 -19.14
CA GLU A 80 13.20 15.13 -18.15
C GLU A 80 13.03 14.32 -16.85
N LEU A 81 11.83 13.79 -16.57
CA LEU A 81 11.58 12.88 -15.45
C LEU A 81 12.08 11.48 -15.84
N ARG A 82 13.38 11.27 -15.64
CA ARG A 82 13.98 9.94 -15.74
C ARG A 82 13.16 8.93 -14.91
N PRO A 83 12.93 7.71 -15.40
CA PRO A 83 12.26 6.68 -14.62
C PRO A 83 12.93 6.54 -13.26
N TRP A 84 12.11 6.43 -12.21
CA TRP A 84 12.61 6.37 -10.84
C TRP A 84 13.61 5.20 -10.70
N ARG A 85 14.86 5.53 -10.33
CA ARG A 85 15.92 4.54 -10.09
C ARG A 85 15.88 4.13 -8.62
N SER A 86 15.61 2.85 -8.37
CA SER A 86 15.76 2.28 -7.02
C SER A 86 17.20 2.40 -6.53
N VAL A 87 17.37 2.76 -5.27
CA VAL A 87 18.68 2.81 -4.61
C VAL A 87 19.30 1.40 -4.66
N GLY A 88 20.53 1.31 -5.17
CA GLY A 88 21.25 0.04 -5.32
C GLY A 88 21.16 -0.62 -6.69
N PHE A 89 20.47 -0.02 -7.67
CA PHE A 89 20.43 -0.49 -9.06
C PHE A 89 21.43 0.25 -9.95
N SER A 90 22.34 -0.50 -10.58
CA SER A 90 23.32 -0.02 -11.57
C SER A 90 22.91 -0.33 -13.01
N GLY A 91 21.60 -0.35 -13.29
CA GLY A 91 21.06 -0.70 -14.61
C GLY A 91 21.39 0.32 -15.70
N THR A 92 21.35 -0.13 -16.96
CA THR A 92 21.45 0.71 -18.17
C THR A 92 20.14 1.50 -18.38
N ASP A 93 20.18 2.57 -19.17
CA ASP A 93 18.98 3.40 -19.43
C ASP A 93 17.83 2.59 -20.10
N ASP A 94 18.14 1.54 -20.88
CA ASP A 94 17.15 0.60 -21.43
C ASP A 94 16.37 -0.18 -20.34
N GLU A 95 16.98 -0.44 -19.18
CA GLU A 95 16.28 -1.09 -18.06
C GLU A 95 15.35 -0.12 -17.32
N LEU A 96 15.63 1.18 -17.36
CA LEU A 96 14.80 2.23 -16.77
C LEU A 96 13.50 2.44 -17.55
N ASP A 97 13.55 2.35 -18.88
CA ASP A 97 12.34 2.38 -19.72
C ASP A 97 11.38 1.23 -19.41
N ARG A 98 11.91 0.08 -18.96
CA ARG A 98 11.09 -1.09 -18.54
C ARG A 98 10.40 -0.90 -17.19
N ILE A 99 10.94 -0.04 -16.31
CA ILE A 99 10.33 0.26 -14.99
C ILE A 99 9.08 1.11 -15.16
N GLY A 100 9.01 1.92 -16.22
CA GLY A 100 7.88 2.77 -16.53
C GLY A 100 7.62 3.85 -15.47
N SER A 101 6.85 4.87 -15.84
CA SER A 101 6.47 5.91 -14.88
C SER A 101 5.40 5.44 -13.91
N MET A 102 5.39 6.05 -12.72
CA MET A 102 4.29 5.88 -11.76
C MET A 102 3.08 6.75 -12.09
N VAL A 103 3.26 7.81 -12.90
CA VAL A 103 2.24 8.79 -13.30
C VAL A 103 0.95 8.13 -13.81
N PRO A 104 0.99 7.08 -14.65
CA PRO A 104 -0.23 6.44 -15.17
C PRO A 104 -1.10 5.74 -14.12
N TYR A 105 -0.57 5.56 -12.89
CA TYR A 105 -1.20 4.82 -11.81
C TYR A 105 -1.63 5.67 -10.61
N TYR A 106 -1.34 6.98 -10.59
CA TYR A 106 -1.70 7.84 -9.46
C TYR A 106 -3.20 7.84 -9.17
N ARG A 107 -4.02 7.84 -10.21
CA ARG A 107 -5.48 7.79 -10.05
C ARG A 107 -5.91 6.58 -9.23
N GLU A 108 -5.36 5.41 -9.55
CA GLU A 108 -5.69 4.18 -8.82
C GLU A 108 -5.11 4.15 -7.41
N GLN A 109 -3.93 4.76 -7.21
CA GLN A 109 -3.37 4.96 -5.88
C GLN A 109 -4.23 5.89 -5.01
N ILE A 110 -4.75 6.98 -5.57
CA ILE A 110 -5.64 7.92 -4.88
C ILE A 110 -6.97 7.23 -4.52
N HIS A 111 -7.55 6.48 -5.46
CA HIS A 111 -8.76 5.69 -5.20
C HIS A 111 -8.57 4.71 -4.05
N LEU A 112 -7.49 3.93 -4.07
CA LEU A 112 -7.17 2.98 -3.01
C LEU A 112 -6.90 3.68 -1.67
N ALA A 113 -6.15 4.79 -1.69
CA ALA A 113 -5.91 5.62 -0.51
C ALA A 113 -7.22 6.15 0.09
N ARG A 114 -8.20 6.55 -0.72
CA ARG A 114 -9.52 6.98 -0.23
C ARG A 114 -10.28 5.84 0.47
N ALA A 115 -10.21 4.62 -0.04
CA ALA A 115 -10.79 3.46 0.65
C ALA A 115 -10.11 3.22 2.01
N ILE A 116 -8.78 3.33 2.06
CA ILE A 116 -7.98 3.21 3.31
C ILE A 116 -8.32 4.33 4.30
N GLU A 117 -8.48 5.57 3.83
CA GLU A 117 -8.92 6.70 4.66
C GLU A 117 -10.26 6.40 5.32
N ARG A 118 -11.23 5.88 4.56
CA ARG A 118 -12.53 5.48 5.10
C ARG A 118 -12.40 4.34 6.10
N MET A 119 -11.57 3.33 5.84
CA MET A 119 -11.30 2.26 6.82
C MET A 119 -10.78 2.83 8.15
N LEU A 120 -9.77 3.70 8.08
CA LEU A 120 -9.09 4.28 9.24
C LEU A 120 -9.99 5.23 10.05
N SER A 121 -10.79 6.05 9.36
CA SER A 121 -11.68 7.04 9.98
C SER A 121 -12.98 6.45 10.53
N THR A 122 -13.41 5.27 10.07
CA THR A 122 -14.69 4.66 10.47
C THR A 122 -14.52 3.38 11.30
N LEU A 123 -13.97 2.31 10.71
CA LEU A 123 -13.89 1.00 11.34
C LEU A 123 -12.78 0.91 12.37
N PHE A 124 -11.63 1.53 12.07
CA PHE A 124 -10.44 1.48 12.96
C PHE A 124 -10.36 2.66 13.91
N SER A 125 -11.32 3.58 13.88
CA SER A 125 -11.39 4.69 14.81
C SER A 125 -11.73 4.19 16.23
N PRO A 126 -10.91 4.48 17.25
CA PRO A 126 -11.18 4.05 18.64
C PRO A 126 -12.50 4.59 19.21
N ARG A 127 -13.02 5.69 18.64
CA ARG A 127 -14.27 6.34 19.05
C ARG A 127 -15.43 6.01 18.11
N SER A 128 -15.30 4.95 17.31
CA SER A 128 -16.36 4.51 16.40
C SER A 128 -17.58 4.02 17.18
N ASN A 129 -18.61 4.87 17.25
CA ASN A 129 -19.89 4.56 17.89
C ASN A 129 -20.82 3.70 17.00
N LEU A 130 -20.28 3.04 15.99
CA LEU A 130 -21.05 2.14 15.13
C LEU A 130 -21.54 0.96 15.96
N ASN A 131 -22.85 0.67 15.88
CA ASN A 131 -23.39 -0.58 16.40
C ASN A 131 -22.95 -1.76 15.51
N GLY A 132 -23.21 -3.00 15.95
CA GLY A 132 -22.77 -4.20 15.22
C GLY A 132 -23.27 -4.29 13.78
N MET A 133 -24.52 -3.88 13.52
CA MET A 133 -25.10 -3.90 12.17
C MET A 133 -24.48 -2.84 11.26
N SER A 134 -24.35 -1.59 11.75
CA SER A 134 -23.72 -0.50 11.00
C SER A 134 -22.25 -0.76 10.71
N ARG A 135 -21.53 -1.39 11.65
CA ARG A 135 -20.14 -1.81 11.43
C ARG A 135 -20.03 -2.86 10.33
N ARG A 136 -20.90 -3.87 10.33
CA ARG A 136 -20.97 -4.89 9.27
C ARG A 136 -21.30 -4.28 7.91
N ALA A 137 -22.33 -3.43 7.85
CA ALA A 137 -22.70 -2.75 6.61
C ALA A 137 -21.56 -1.86 6.05
N CYS A 138 -20.81 -1.18 6.93
CA CYS A 138 -19.65 -0.39 6.53
C CYS A 138 -18.51 -1.28 5.99
N LEU A 139 -18.23 -2.40 6.65
CA LEU A 139 -17.26 -3.40 6.19
C LEU A 139 -17.65 -3.98 4.82
N ASP A 140 -18.90 -4.37 4.64
CA ASP A 140 -19.41 -4.91 3.37
C ASP A 140 -19.30 -3.86 2.25
N SER A 141 -19.64 -2.60 2.54
CA SER A 141 -19.50 -1.49 1.59
C SER A 141 -18.04 -1.30 1.15
N LEU A 142 -17.08 -1.32 2.08
CA LEU A 142 -15.65 -1.21 1.78
C LEU A 142 -15.13 -2.42 1.00
N ASN A 143 -15.60 -3.63 1.32
CA ASN A 143 -15.26 -4.83 0.58
C ASN A 143 -15.76 -4.77 -0.87
N ILE A 144 -16.98 -4.28 -1.11
CA ILE A 144 -17.52 -4.06 -2.46
C ILE A 144 -16.68 -3.02 -3.21
N GLU A 145 -16.33 -1.91 -2.58
CA GLU A 145 -15.51 -0.86 -3.17
C GLU A 145 -14.12 -1.37 -3.60
N LEU A 146 -13.42 -2.08 -2.71
CA LEU A 146 -12.12 -2.68 -3.03
C LEU A 146 -12.24 -3.71 -4.15
N SER A 147 -13.32 -4.50 -4.17
CA SER A 147 -13.54 -5.49 -5.23
C SER A 147 -13.78 -4.82 -6.59
N ARG A 148 -14.57 -3.73 -6.61
CA ARG A 148 -14.79 -2.91 -7.82
C ARG A 148 -13.49 -2.27 -8.30
N TRP A 149 -12.68 -1.76 -7.38
CA TRP A 149 -11.36 -1.21 -7.71
C TRP A 149 -10.49 -2.27 -8.39
N LYS A 150 -10.42 -3.49 -7.85
CA LYS A 150 -9.61 -4.57 -8.45
C LYS A 150 -10.10 -5.00 -9.84
N SER A 151 -11.42 -5.01 -10.07
CA SER A 151 -12.00 -5.32 -11.39
C SER A 151 -11.91 -4.17 -12.39
N GLY A 152 -11.79 -2.93 -11.91
CA GLY A 152 -11.73 -1.73 -12.74
C GLY A 152 -10.32 -1.23 -13.03
N ILE A 153 -9.31 -1.94 -12.54
CA ILE A 153 -7.91 -1.56 -12.72
C ILE A 153 -7.54 -1.65 -14.22
N PRO A 154 -6.90 -0.64 -14.83
CA PRO A 154 -6.57 -0.67 -16.25
C PRO A 154 -5.51 -1.72 -16.55
N GLY A 155 -5.55 -2.34 -17.74
CA GLY A 155 -4.65 -3.42 -18.17
C GLY A 155 -3.15 -3.17 -17.92
N ARG A 156 -2.68 -1.93 -18.08
CA ARG A 156 -1.29 -1.54 -17.79
C ARG A 156 -0.87 -1.65 -16.31
N ALA A 157 -1.84 -1.77 -15.40
CA ALA A 157 -1.64 -1.95 -13.96
C ALA A 157 -2.18 -3.30 -13.47
N GLU A 158 -2.61 -4.17 -14.39
CA GLU A 158 -2.97 -5.53 -14.05
C GLU A 158 -1.72 -6.32 -13.67
N TRP A 159 -1.95 -7.28 -12.79
CA TRP A 159 -0.95 -8.24 -12.36
C TRP A 159 -1.62 -9.59 -12.19
N SER A 160 -0.89 -10.65 -12.53
CA SER A 160 -1.32 -12.03 -12.38
C SER A 160 -0.21 -12.88 -11.78
N LYS A 161 -0.56 -13.68 -10.77
CA LYS A 161 0.37 -14.66 -10.17
C LYS A 161 0.69 -15.85 -11.08
N TRP A 162 -0.07 -16.02 -12.15
CA TRP A 162 0.08 -17.14 -13.10
C TRP A 162 1.07 -16.86 -14.22
N GLU A 163 1.61 -15.64 -14.28
CA GLU A 163 2.69 -15.32 -15.21
C GLU A 163 4.01 -15.99 -14.80
N PRO A 164 4.88 -16.35 -15.77
CA PRO A 164 6.23 -16.81 -15.50
C PRO A 164 7.00 -15.86 -14.56
N ILE A 165 7.87 -16.42 -13.72
CA ILE A 165 8.65 -15.64 -12.74
C ILE A 165 9.59 -14.60 -13.41
N ASP A 166 10.00 -14.88 -14.64
CA ASP A 166 10.88 -14.02 -15.45
C ASP A 166 10.12 -12.94 -16.22
N THR A 167 8.78 -12.99 -16.26
CA THR A 167 7.99 -11.89 -16.84
C THR A 167 8.28 -10.62 -16.03
N PRO A 168 8.65 -9.48 -16.65
CA PRO A 168 9.01 -8.27 -15.91
C PRO A 168 7.91 -7.83 -14.93
N LEU A 169 8.26 -7.56 -13.68
CA LEU A 169 7.34 -7.07 -12.66
C LEU A 169 7.55 -5.58 -12.47
N ILE A 170 6.66 -4.75 -13.02
CA ILE A 170 6.73 -3.30 -12.83
C ILE A 170 6.65 -2.97 -11.32
N PRO A 171 7.67 -2.33 -10.70
CA PRO A 171 7.70 -2.08 -9.25
C PRO A 171 6.51 -1.27 -8.74
N SER A 172 6.06 -0.27 -9.48
CA SER A 172 4.90 0.56 -9.11
C SER A 172 3.59 -0.24 -9.13
N VAL A 173 3.43 -1.15 -10.09
CA VAL A 173 2.30 -2.10 -10.13
C VAL A 173 2.37 -3.04 -8.92
N ALA A 174 3.54 -3.61 -8.63
CA ALA A 174 3.73 -4.45 -7.44
C ALA A 174 3.36 -3.71 -6.15
N MET A 175 3.81 -2.45 -5.98
CA MET A 175 3.49 -1.62 -4.82
C MET A 175 1.99 -1.39 -4.65
N ILE A 176 1.25 -1.17 -5.74
CA ILE A 176 -0.20 -0.93 -5.72
C ILE A 176 -0.96 -2.20 -5.34
N HIS A 177 -0.55 -3.37 -5.83
CA HIS A 177 -1.16 -4.64 -5.44
C HIS A 177 -0.81 -5.03 -4.00
N LEU A 178 0.44 -4.81 -3.55
CA LEU A 178 0.82 -4.95 -2.13
C LEU A 178 -0.02 -4.00 -1.24
N LEU A 179 -0.18 -2.76 -1.71
CA LEU A 179 -1.23 -1.79 -1.40
C LEU A 179 -2.54 -2.44 -0.94
N PHE A 180 -3.19 -2.92 -1.98
CA PHE A 180 -4.52 -3.47 -2.00
C PHE A 180 -4.66 -4.69 -1.11
N HIS A 181 -3.78 -5.68 -1.26
CA HIS A 181 -3.85 -6.92 -0.49
C HIS A 181 -3.60 -6.69 1.00
N SER A 182 -2.71 -5.76 1.36
CA SER A 182 -2.48 -5.40 2.77
C SER A 182 -3.72 -4.73 3.38
N ALA A 183 -4.41 -3.87 2.63
CA ALA A 183 -5.68 -3.26 3.07
C ALA A 183 -6.81 -4.30 3.17
N ARG A 184 -6.89 -5.24 2.23
CA ARG A 184 -7.86 -6.36 2.25
C ARG A 184 -7.68 -7.24 3.49
N ILE A 185 -6.44 -7.60 3.83
CA ILE A 185 -6.13 -8.34 5.05
C ILE A 185 -6.55 -7.50 6.26
N ALA A 186 -6.10 -6.25 6.36
CA ALA A 186 -6.41 -5.39 7.51
C ALA A 186 -7.91 -5.24 7.74
N LEU A 187 -8.70 -5.02 6.68
CA LEU A 187 -10.16 -4.84 6.75
C LEU A 187 -10.89 -6.07 7.30
N ASN A 188 -10.46 -7.27 6.90
CA ASN A 188 -11.19 -8.51 7.14
C ASN A 188 -10.62 -9.34 8.29
N PHE A 189 -9.45 -9.00 8.82
CA PHE A 189 -8.72 -9.84 9.77
C PHE A 189 -9.50 -10.13 11.04
N ASP A 190 -10.08 -9.10 11.68
CA ASP A 190 -10.79 -9.30 12.96
C ASP A 190 -12.02 -10.21 12.79
N GLN A 191 -12.74 -10.06 11.68
CA GLN A 191 -13.85 -10.94 11.31
C GLN A 191 -13.34 -12.36 11.01
N ALA A 192 -12.25 -12.51 10.25
CA ALA A 192 -11.63 -13.79 9.95
C ALA A 192 -11.19 -14.55 11.21
N VAL A 193 -10.66 -13.84 12.22
CA VAL A 193 -10.30 -14.43 13.52
C VAL A 193 -11.53 -14.79 14.33
N SER A 194 -12.57 -13.93 14.34
CA SER A 194 -13.82 -14.22 15.07
C SER A 194 -14.51 -15.51 14.59
N VAL A 195 -14.33 -15.84 13.30
CA VAL A 195 -14.89 -17.03 12.62
C VAL A 195 -14.22 -18.34 13.02
N LEU A 196 -13.02 -18.29 13.62
CA LEU A 196 -12.45 -19.48 14.28
C LEU A 196 -13.35 -20.01 15.41
N SER A 197 -14.33 -19.20 15.85
CA SER A 197 -15.31 -19.52 16.88
C SER A 197 -16.69 -19.90 16.33
N ASN A 198 -17.02 -19.58 15.07
CA ASN A 198 -18.35 -19.79 14.47
C ASN A 198 -18.26 -20.08 12.96
N THR A 199 -18.79 -21.22 12.53
CA THR A 199 -18.62 -21.83 11.18
C THR A 199 -19.31 -21.12 10.00
N SER A 200 -19.99 -20.00 10.23
CA SER A 200 -20.91 -19.41 9.24
C SER A 200 -20.33 -18.35 8.30
N ASP A 201 -19.10 -17.86 8.52
CA ASP A 201 -18.55 -16.74 7.73
C ASP A 201 -17.12 -16.99 7.22
N GLN A 202 -16.98 -18.00 6.38
CA GLN A 202 -15.70 -18.36 5.75
C GLN A 202 -15.17 -17.30 4.76
N GLY A 203 -16.00 -16.33 4.37
CA GLY A 203 -15.66 -15.33 3.36
C GLY A 203 -14.50 -14.42 3.78
N ALA A 204 -14.51 -13.92 5.01
CA ALA A 204 -13.45 -13.07 5.55
C ALA A 204 -12.11 -13.82 5.65
N ARG A 205 -12.15 -15.07 6.14
CA ARG A 205 -10.96 -15.94 6.21
C ARG A 205 -10.36 -16.20 4.83
N GLN A 206 -11.20 -16.60 3.87
CA GLN A 206 -10.75 -16.85 2.50
C GLN A 206 -10.17 -15.59 1.86
N CYS A 207 -10.78 -14.43 2.10
CA CYS A 207 -10.27 -13.14 1.62
C CYS A 207 -8.85 -12.85 2.14
N CYS A 208 -8.61 -13.02 3.44
CA CYS A 208 -7.30 -12.79 4.04
C CYS A 208 -6.26 -13.76 3.49
N LEU A 209 -6.59 -15.05 3.38
CA LEU A 209 -5.66 -16.08 2.87
C LEU A 209 -5.30 -15.85 1.41
N LEU A 210 -6.28 -15.61 0.52
CA LEU A 210 -6.01 -15.30 -0.89
C LEU A 210 -5.15 -14.04 -1.05
N SER A 211 -5.41 -13.01 -0.23
CA SER A 211 -4.60 -11.79 -0.26
C SER A 211 -3.17 -12.04 0.22
N ALA A 212 -2.98 -12.91 1.22
CA ALA A 212 -1.67 -13.30 1.72
C ALA A 212 -0.88 -14.12 0.68
N GLU A 213 -1.54 -15.04 -0.04
CA GLU A 213 -0.96 -15.78 -1.17
C GLU A 213 -0.50 -14.87 -2.31
N ASP A 214 -1.30 -13.85 -2.64
CA ASP A 214 -0.96 -12.90 -3.68
C ASP A 214 0.24 -12.01 -3.25
N ILE A 215 0.28 -11.57 -1.99
CA ILE A 215 1.46 -10.90 -1.42
C ILE A 215 2.70 -11.79 -1.50
N ALA A 216 2.57 -13.08 -1.16
CA ALA A 216 3.69 -14.02 -1.22
C ALA A 216 4.19 -14.20 -2.67
N SER A 217 3.28 -14.27 -3.63
CA SER A 217 3.58 -14.38 -5.05
C SER A 217 4.29 -13.13 -5.58
N ILE A 218 3.82 -11.93 -5.20
CA ILE A 218 4.48 -10.66 -5.53
C ILE A 218 5.87 -10.61 -4.91
N THR A 219 5.99 -10.96 -3.62
CA THR A 219 7.26 -10.97 -2.88
C THR A 219 8.28 -11.88 -3.53
N ARG A 220 7.88 -13.10 -3.93
CA ARG A 220 8.75 -14.06 -4.61
C ARG A 220 9.29 -13.52 -5.93
N ARG A 221 8.41 -12.95 -6.77
CA ARG A 221 8.81 -12.40 -8.07
C ARG A 221 9.66 -11.14 -7.92
N TYR A 222 9.32 -10.26 -6.97
CA TYR A 222 10.11 -9.08 -6.65
C TYR A 222 11.51 -9.46 -6.14
N ARG A 223 11.62 -10.43 -5.22
CA ARG A 223 12.90 -10.95 -4.73
C ARG A 223 13.75 -11.53 -5.86
N HIS A 224 13.14 -12.30 -6.77
CA HIS A 224 13.84 -12.88 -7.93
C HIS A 224 14.41 -11.82 -8.87
N GLN A 225 13.64 -10.78 -9.19
CA GLN A 225 14.03 -9.78 -10.18
C GLN A 225 14.87 -8.64 -9.61
N TYR A 226 14.65 -8.29 -8.34
CA TYR A 226 15.19 -7.07 -7.73
C TYR A 226 15.97 -7.29 -6.43
N GLY A 227 15.88 -8.47 -5.82
CA GLY A 227 16.34 -8.68 -4.45
C GLY A 227 15.51 -7.93 -3.41
N LEU A 228 15.83 -8.14 -2.14
CA LEU A 228 15.07 -7.55 -1.01
C LEU A 228 15.86 -6.57 -0.14
N ARG A 229 17.15 -6.39 -0.41
CA ARG A 229 18.02 -5.50 0.37
C ARG A 229 17.44 -4.09 0.48
N HIS A 230 16.92 -3.55 -0.62
CA HIS A 230 16.32 -2.21 -0.71
C HIS A 230 14.82 -2.27 -1.01
N ALA A 231 14.14 -3.33 -0.56
CA ALA A 231 12.71 -3.47 -0.77
C ALA A 231 11.93 -2.28 -0.21
N PRO A 232 10.84 -1.84 -0.85
CA PRO A 232 10.06 -0.73 -0.37
C PRO A 232 9.31 -1.09 0.93
N LEU A 233 9.03 -0.08 1.76
CA LEU A 233 8.38 -0.28 3.05
C LEU A 233 7.03 -1.02 2.94
N ILE A 234 6.27 -0.78 1.86
CA ILE A 234 5.00 -1.48 1.62
C ILE A 234 5.18 -3.00 1.42
N LEU A 235 6.31 -3.43 0.85
CA LEU A 235 6.62 -4.87 0.72
C LEU A 235 6.87 -5.47 2.10
N VAL A 236 7.64 -4.79 2.95
CA VAL A 236 7.88 -5.22 4.34
C VAL A 236 6.55 -5.33 5.10
N TYR A 237 5.69 -4.31 5.00
CA TYR A 237 4.38 -4.34 5.63
C TYR A 237 3.50 -5.48 5.11
N GLY A 238 3.46 -5.68 3.78
CA GLY A 238 2.73 -6.78 3.15
C GLY A 238 3.20 -8.14 3.65
N ILE A 239 4.51 -8.38 3.70
CA ILE A 239 5.10 -9.61 4.25
C ILE A 239 4.60 -9.86 5.68
N VAL A 240 4.67 -8.85 6.55
CA VAL A 240 4.23 -8.99 7.95
C VAL A 240 2.74 -9.29 8.04
N GLN A 241 1.91 -8.63 7.24
CA GLN A 241 0.47 -8.87 7.18
C GLN A 241 0.14 -10.29 6.68
N ALA A 242 0.86 -10.77 5.66
CA ALA A 242 0.68 -12.12 5.12
C ALA A 242 1.12 -13.20 6.11
N ILE A 243 2.28 -13.05 6.77
CA ILE A 243 2.74 -13.96 7.83
C ILE A 243 1.68 -14.03 8.94
N ARG A 244 1.23 -12.88 9.45
CA ARG A 244 0.19 -12.82 10.48
C ARG A 244 -1.09 -13.52 10.04
N ALA A 245 -1.52 -13.33 8.79
CA ALA A 245 -2.71 -14.00 8.25
C ALA A 245 -2.51 -15.52 8.19
N PHE A 246 -1.40 -16.00 7.65
CA PHE A 246 -1.12 -17.43 7.54
C PHE A 246 -1.02 -18.12 8.91
N ASP A 247 -0.26 -17.54 9.84
CA ASP A 247 -0.07 -18.11 11.18
C ASP A 247 -1.39 -18.15 11.95
N THR A 248 -2.16 -17.06 11.93
CA THR A 248 -3.39 -16.95 12.74
C THR A 248 -4.55 -17.75 12.14
N LEU A 249 -4.61 -17.86 10.81
CA LEU A 249 -5.73 -18.52 10.10
C LEU A 249 -5.43 -19.99 9.76
N GLY A 250 -4.41 -20.59 10.39
CA GLY A 250 -4.20 -22.04 10.42
C GLY A 250 -3.44 -22.63 9.23
N VAL A 251 -2.58 -21.85 8.57
CA VAL A 251 -1.68 -22.33 7.50
C VAL A 251 -0.24 -21.81 7.71
N PRO A 252 0.37 -22.03 8.88
CA PRO A 252 1.69 -21.46 9.23
C PRO A 252 2.81 -21.93 8.28
N GLU A 253 2.66 -23.07 7.60
CA GLU A 253 3.66 -23.54 6.64
C GLU A 253 3.93 -22.52 5.53
N GLU A 254 2.90 -21.79 5.10
CA GLU A 254 2.98 -20.75 4.06
C GLU A 254 3.73 -19.49 4.53
N SER A 255 3.94 -19.31 5.84
CA SER A 255 4.65 -18.14 6.37
C SER A 255 6.17 -18.29 6.33
N HIS A 256 6.71 -19.51 6.28
CA HIS A 256 8.16 -19.75 6.33
C HIS A 256 8.96 -19.02 5.23
N PRO A 257 8.58 -19.07 3.93
CA PRO A 257 9.31 -18.36 2.88
C PRO A 257 9.27 -16.83 3.08
N LEU A 258 8.20 -16.32 3.68
CA LEU A 258 8.03 -14.90 3.97
C LEU A 258 8.86 -14.45 5.17
N VAL A 259 9.03 -15.28 6.19
CA VAL A 259 9.94 -15.00 7.31
C VAL A 259 11.39 -14.92 6.83
N GLN A 260 11.77 -15.77 5.87
CA GLN A 260 13.09 -15.69 5.22
C GLN A 260 13.25 -14.40 4.40
N ALA A 261 12.23 -14.06 3.59
CA ALA A 261 12.21 -12.80 2.84
C ALA A 261 12.31 -11.58 3.77
N LEU A 262 11.62 -11.59 4.92
CA LEU A 262 11.69 -10.53 5.91
C LEU A 262 13.10 -10.34 6.49
N ALA A 263 13.86 -11.43 6.64
CA ALA A 263 15.24 -11.38 7.12
C ALA A 263 16.17 -10.59 6.17
N GLU A 264 15.96 -10.68 4.86
CA GLU A 264 16.73 -9.93 3.86
C GLU A 264 16.42 -8.43 3.88
N CYS A 265 15.20 -8.06 4.29
CA CYS A 265 14.78 -6.66 4.40
C CYS A 265 15.41 -5.94 5.61
N THR A 266 15.97 -6.66 6.59
CA THR A 266 16.49 -6.09 7.85
C THR A 266 17.67 -5.13 7.64
N VAL A 267 18.40 -5.29 6.53
CA VAL A 267 19.53 -4.42 6.16
C VAL A 267 19.10 -2.97 5.98
N THR A 268 17.90 -2.72 5.45
CA THR A 268 17.36 -1.36 5.25
C THR A 268 16.36 -0.97 6.33
N TRP A 269 15.57 -1.92 6.83
CA TRP A 269 14.45 -1.63 7.71
C TRP A 269 14.61 -2.25 9.10
N GLY A 270 14.94 -1.43 10.11
CA GLY A 270 14.89 -1.87 11.51
C GLY A 270 13.50 -2.36 11.95
N LEU A 271 12.43 -1.88 11.31
CA LEU A 271 11.07 -2.41 11.51
C LEU A 271 10.94 -3.89 11.09
N ALA A 272 11.67 -4.32 10.05
CA ALA A 272 11.67 -5.72 9.63
C ALA A 272 12.36 -6.61 10.68
N GLU A 273 13.44 -6.11 11.29
CA GLU A 273 14.13 -6.81 12.39
C GLU A 273 13.23 -6.97 13.61
N GLN A 274 12.59 -5.88 14.04
CA GLN A 274 11.62 -5.89 15.15
C GLN A 274 10.46 -6.86 14.89
N ALA A 275 9.84 -6.77 13.70
CA ALA A 275 8.73 -7.63 13.32
C ALA A 275 9.14 -9.11 13.31
N ARG A 276 10.32 -9.43 12.74
CA ARG A 276 10.86 -10.80 12.74
C ARG A 276 11.09 -11.33 14.15
N GLY A 277 11.64 -10.51 15.05
CA GLY A 277 11.82 -10.88 16.46
C GLY A 277 10.51 -11.27 17.14
N LEU A 278 9.45 -10.47 16.94
CA LEU A 278 8.12 -10.75 17.49
C LEU A 278 7.47 -12.00 16.89
N ILE A 279 7.68 -12.26 15.60
CA ILE A 279 7.17 -13.47 14.93
C ILE A 279 7.86 -14.72 15.49
N LEU A 280 9.19 -14.71 15.59
CA LEU A 280 9.95 -15.86 16.08
C LEU A 280 9.65 -16.20 17.55
N GLN A 281 9.33 -15.21 18.38
CA GLN A 281 8.93 -15.43 19.78
C GLN A 281 7.58 -16.16 19.91
N ARG A 282 6.74 -16.15 18.86
CA ARG A 282 5.42 -16.81 18.85
C ARG A 282 5.48 -18.26 18.39
N ILE A 283 6.57 -18.67 17.75
CA ILE A 283 6.78 -20.06 17.33
C ILE A 283 7.18 -20.83 18.59
N PRO A 284 6.38 -21.80 19.08
CA PRO A 284 6.80 -22.63 20.20
C PRO A 284 8.10 -23.33 19.81
N VAL A 285 9.11 -23.22 20.66
CA VAL A 285 10.35 -23.99 20.52
C VAL A 285 9.92 -25.45 20.48
N ALA A 286 10.03 -26.09 19.31
CA ALA A 286 9.82 -27.51 19.20
C ALA A 286 10.85 -28.16 20.13
N ASP A 287 10.37 -28.78 21.21
CA ASP A 287 11.20 -29.53 22.15
C ASP A 287 12.06 -30.50 21.35
N SER A 288 13.36 -30.21 21.33
CA SER A 288 14.37 -31.12 20.82
C SER A 288 14.41 -32.33 21.75
N LYS A 289 14.02 -33.47 21.19
CA LYS A 289 14.23 -34.87 21.63
C LYS A 289 14.99 -35.10 22.93
#